data_AF-A0A7J7PNQ0-F1
#
_entry.id   AF-A0A7J7PNQ0-F1
#
_cell.length_a   1.000
_cell.length_b   1.000
_cell.length_c   1.000
_cell.angle_alpha   90.00
_cell.angle_beta   90.00
_cell.angle_gamma   90.00
#
_symmetry.space_group_name_H-M   'P 1'
#
loop_
_entity.id
_entity.type
_entity.pdbx_description
1 polymer ?
#
loop_
_entity_poly.entity_id
_entity_poly.type
_entity_poly.pdbx_seq_one_letter_code
_entity_poly.pdbx_strand_id
1 'polypeptide(L)' 'MGSSTGKVQLPTAAAGVAPAHSLPISLDVSTNNAALVANLRCKGLRKPGTPRDGRFPVLLSTAAAIAAAGKHLAT' A
#
# COMPACT_ATOMS: atom_id res chain seq x y z
N MET A 1 -4.42 3.46 -3.24
CA MET A 1 -4.74 4.30 -2.07
C MET A 1 -6.22 4.34 -1.70
N GLY A 2 -7.17 4.64 -2.59
CA GLY A 2 -8.60 4.75 -2.19
C GLY A 2 -9.19 3.48 -1.54
N SER A 3 -8.81 2.29 -2.02
CA SER A 3 -9.31 1.02 -1.47
C SER A 3 -8.77 0.71 -0.06
N SER A 4 -7.50 1.02 0.23
CA SER A 4 -6.90 0.75 1.55
C SER A 4 -7.45 1.68 2.61
N THR A 5 -7.69 2.96 2.28
CA THR A 5 -8.31 3.93 3.21
C THR A 5 -9.74 3.53 3.57
N GLY A 6 -10.55 3.10 2.60
CA GLY A 6 -11.91 2.61 2.88
C GLY A 6 -11.93 1.39 3.80
N LYS A 7 -10.94 0.50 3.69
CA LYS A 7 -10.78 -0.66 4.59
C LYS A 7 -10.31 -0.30 5.99
N VAL A 8 -9.78 0.90 6.22
CA VAL A 8 -9.51 1.43 7.57
C VAL A 8 -10.75 2.08 8.17
N GLN A 9 -11.52 2.82 7.36
CA GLN A 9 -12.73 3.51 7.82
C GLN A 9 -13.82 2.54 8.29
N LEU A 10 -14.00 1.41 7.60
CA LEU A 10 -15.03 0.43 7.97
C LEU A 10 -14.81 -0.21 9.36
N PRO A 11 -13.65 -0.78 9.72
CA PRO A 11 -13.40 -1.31 11.05
C PRO A 11 -13.36 -0.23 12.13
N THR A 12 -12.94 0.99 11.80
CA THR A 12 -13.06 2.12 12.74
C THR A 12 -14.53 2.44 13.03
N ALA A 13 -15.38 2.52 12.01
CA ALA A 13 -16.80 2.85 12.19
C ALA A 13 -17.62 1.68 12.77
N ALA A 14 -17.35 0.44 12.38
CA ALA A 14 -18.17 -0.72 12.71
C ALA A 14 -17.70 -1.48 13.95
N ALA A 15 -16.38 -1.51 14.21
CA ALA A 15 -15.78 -2.29 15.30
C ALA A 15 -15.05 -1.42 16.33
N GLY A 16 -15.08 -0.09 16.19
CA GLY A 16 -14.45 0.84 17.12
C GLY A 16 -12.92 0.79 17.11
N VAL A 17 -12.30 0.23 16.06
CA VAL A 17 -10.83 0.18 15.95
C VAL A 17 -10.29 1.61 15.88
N ALA A 18 -9.48 2.01 16.87
CA ALA A 18 -8.94 3.36 16.88
C ALA A 18 -8.09 3.57 15.62
N PRO A 19 -8.35 4.63 14.83
CA PRO A 19 -7.67 4.84 13.57
C PRO A 19 -6.16 5.10 13.75
N ALA A 20 -5.73 5.51 14.95
CA ALA A 20 -4.31 5.61 15.32
C ALA A 20 -3.56 4.27 15.25
N HIS A 21 -4.25 3.14 15.34
CA HIS A 21 -3.66 1.79 15.23
C HIS A 21 -3.75 1.21 13.81
N SER A 22 -4.18 1.98 12.82
CA SER A 22 -4.33 1.52 11.43
C SER A 22 -3.50 2.37 10.48
N LEU A 23 -2.61 1.72 9.72
CA LEU A 23 -1.77 2.40 8.73
C LEU A 23 -2.09 1.92 7.31
N PRO A 24 -2.83 2.71 6.50
CA PRO A 24 -3.14 2.34 5.12
C PRO A 24 -1.90 2.53 4.22
N ILE A 25 -1.34 1.43 3.74
CA ILE A 25 -0.16 1.43 2.84
C ILE A 25 -0.60 1.03 1.42
N SER A 26 -0.02 1.67 0.40
CA SER A 26 -0.13 1.23 -1.00
C SER A 26 1.27 1.06 -1.57
N LEU A 27 1.56 -0.14 -2.04
CA LEU A 27 2.82 -0.45 -2.70
C LEU A 27 2.64 -0.21 -4.20
N ASP A 28 3.23 0.87 -4.71
CA ASP A 28 3.22 1.16 -6.14
C ASP A 28 4.37 0.41 -6.83
N VAL A 29 4.05 -0.77 -7.35
CA VAL A 29 4.97 -1.58 -8.17
C VAL A 29 4.71 -1.37 -9.66
N SER A 30 4.31 -0.15 -10.06
CA SER A 30 3.89 0.25 -11.40
C SER A 30 2.65 -0.48 -11.92
N THR A 31 2.19 -0.16 -13.13
CA THR A 31 0.88 -0.61 -13.63
C THR A 31 0.97 -1.13 -15.07
N ASN A 32 0.16 -2.15 -15.36
CA ASN A 32 -0.03 -2.66 -16.72
C ASN A 32 -1.16 -1.92 -17.47
N ASN A 33 -1.82 -0.96 -16.83
CA ASN A 33 -2.87 -0.19 -17.45
C ASN A 33 -2.27 0.93 -18.32
N ALA A 34 -2.26 0.72 -19.63
CA ALA A 34 -1.70 1.66 -20.60
C ALA A 34 -2.35 3.06 -20.53
N ALA A 35 -3.65 3.15 -20.25
CA ALA A 35 -4.36 4.42 -20.12
C ALA A 35 -3.84 5.23 -18.90
N LEU A 36 -3.46 4.56 -17.81
CA LEU A 36 -2.87 5.23 -16.63
C LEU A 36 -1.40 5.62 -16.85
N VAL A 37 -0.66 4.85 -17.65
CA VAL A 37 0.73 5.18 -18.00
C VAL A 37 0.79 6.42 -18.89
N ALA A 38 -0.11 6.52 -19.87
CA ALA A 38 -0.19 7.67 -20.79
C ALA A 38 -0.78 8.94 -20.14
N ASN A 39 -1.47 8.81 -19.00
CA ASN A 39 -2.15 9.93 -18.36
C ASN A 39 -1.19 10.81 -17.55
N LEU A 40 -1.03 12.07 -17.94
CA LEU A 40 -0.21 13.07 -17.26
C LEU A 40 -0.67 13.39 -15.83
N ARG A 41 -1.96 13.14 -15.51
CA ARG A 41 -2.52 13.34 -14.16
C ARG A 41 -2.33 12.12 -13.25
N CYS A 42 -1.76 11.03 -13.76
CA CYS A 42 -1.48 9.85 -12.96
C CYS A 42 -0.42 10.19 -11.90
N LYS A 43 -0.77 10.07 -10.62
CA LYS A 43 0.12 10.37 -9.49
C LYS A 43 1.10 9.24 -9.16
N GLY A 44 0.86 8.03 -9.69
CA GLY A 44 1.71 6.86 -9.48
C GLY A 44 2.85 6.72 -10.48
N LEU A 45 3.56 5.61 -10.41
CA LEU A 45 4.65 5.26 -11.33
C LEU A 45 4.11 5.04 -12.74
N ARG A 46 4.42 5.97 -13.65
CA ARG A 46 4.07 5.91 -15.08
C ARG A 46 5.07 5.07 -15.87
N LYS A 47 5.17 3.80 -15.54
CA LYS A 47 5.99 2.82 -16.26
C LYS A 47 5.27 1.47 -16.35
N PRO A 48 5.65 0.59 -17.28
CA PRO A 48 5.13 -0.77 -17.33
C PRO A 48 5.37 -1.52 -16.02
N GLY A 49 4.42 -2.38 -15.65
CA GLY A 49 4.45 -3.14 -14.40
C GLY A 49 5.73 -3.95 -14.24
N THR A 50 6.34 -3.90 -13.05
CA THR A 50 7.48 -4.73 -12.70
C THR A 50 7.11 -6.21 -12.88
N PRO A 51 7.97 -7.07 -13.46
CA PRO A 51 7.76 -8.51 -13.54
C PRO A 51 7.56 -9.13 -12.14
N ARG A 52 6.91 -10.30 -12.08
CA ARG A 52 6.58 -10.98 -10.81
C ARG A 52 7.81 -11.17 -9.92
N ASP A 53 8.92 -11.54 -10.53
CA ASP A 53 10.19 -11.86 -9.89
C ASP A 53 10.80 -10.63 -9.21
N GLY A 54 10.59 -9.44 -9.79
CA GLY A 54 10.97 -8.16 -9.21
C GLY A 54 9.98 -7.62 -8.17
N ARG A 55 8.75 -8.15 -8.07
CA ARG A 55 7.76 -7.74 -7.06
C ARG A 55 7.98 -8.42 -5.71
N PHE A 56 8.41 -9.69 -5.72
CA PHE A 56 8.62 -10.48 -4.51
C PHE A 56 9.59 -9.84 -3.51
N PRO A 57 10.78 -9.33 -3.94
CA PRO A 57 11.72 -8.68 -3.03
C PRO A 57 11.12 -7.43 -2.35
N VAL A 58 10.32 -6.65 -3.08
CA VAL A 58 9.67 -5.44 -2.54
C VAL A 58 8.61 -5.81 -1.50
N LEU A 59 7.82 -6.83 -1.76
CA LEU A 59 6.85 -7.35 -0.79
C LEU A 59 7.55 -7.85 0.48
N LEU A 60 8.62 -8.63 0.32
CA LEU A 60 9.36 -9.21 1.44
C LEU A 60 10.04 -8.15 2.30
N SER A 61 10.72 -7.19 1.67
CA SER A 61 11.39 -6.10 2.40
C SER A 61 10.39 -5.20 3.12
N THR A 62 9.24 -4.91 2.50
CA THR A 62 8.19 -4.12 3.15
C THR A 62 7.57 -4.88 4.32
N ALA A 63 7.28 -6.17 4.17
CA ALA A 63 6.75 -6.99 5.27
C ALA A 63 7.73 -7.04 6.45
N ALA A 64 9.02 -7.22 6.18
CA ALA A 64 10.06 -7.20 7.21
C ALA A 64 10.15 -5.83 7.91
N ALA A 65 10.09 -4.72 7.16
CA ALA A 65 10.10 -3.38 7.72
C ALA A 65 8.87 -3.09 8.59
N ILE A 66 7.67 -3.50 8.15
CA ILE A 66 6.44 -3.39 8.94
C ILE A 66 6.55 -4.21 10.22
N ALA A 67 7.05 -5.44 10.14
CA ALA A 67 7.24 -6.30 11.31
C ALA A 67 8.27 -5.75 12.30
N ALA A 68 9.31 -5.05 11.82
CA ALA A 68 10.26 -4.36 12.69
C ALA A 68 9.64 -3.11 13.34
N ALA A 69 8.95 -2.26 12.56
CA ALA A 69 8.32 -1.04 13.04
C ALA A 69 7.18 -1.32 14.04
N GLY A 70 6.41 -2.39 13.84
CA GLY A 70 5.34 -2.79 14.75
C GLY A 70 5.81 -3.12 16.16
N LYS A 71 7.08 -3.53 16.34
CA LYS A 71 7.67 -3.78 17.68
C LYS A 71 7.94 -2.49 18.45
N HIS A 72 8.07 -1.36 17.76
CA HIS A 72 8.35 -0.05 18.36
C HIS A 72 7.08 0.77 18.66
N LEU A 73 5.91 0.38 18.12
CA LEU A 73 4.64 1.10 18.32
C LEU A 73 3.79 0.53 19.48
N ALA A 74 4.23 -0.54 20.14
CA ALA A 74 3.48 -1.23 21.20
C ALA A 74 3.86 -0.78 22.64
N THR A 75 4.67 0.27 22.78
CA THR A 75 5.02 0.95 24.04
C THR A 75 4.31 2.28 24.13
#